data_AF-A0A1A0K080-F1
#
_entry.id   AF-A0A1A0K080-F1
#
_cell.length_a   1.000
_cell.length_b   1.000
_cell.length_c   1.000
_cell.angle_alpha   90.00
_cell.angle_beta   90.00
_cell.angle_gamma   90.00
#
_symmetry.space_group_name_H-M   'P 1'
#
loop_
_entity.id
_entity.type
_entity.pdbx_description
1 polymer ?
#
loop_
_entity_poly.entity_id
_entity_poly.type
_entity_poly.pdbx_seq_one_letter_code
_entity_poly.pdbx_strand_id
1 'polypeptide(L)'
;MYKEIRDLKPVSIAVLLLTLVSSWMLSLSLGIIIVGAQASEAESGEQFAAMGGLQIALTCLAVLMCLPSVVKVAIRRDSRRIALWQVIGASPQKARSRYIGIATISSLAGSLMGSALAFLSWPALGRIIDHTGFLVLPALSEPLTAWAWTFGPGIAFVVLFLALILGTRQLKKVEPVEAVMDMPEQAPSRSIVRLIISGLIITGIIIGYIGIASTSPIDDMERLGGLLSSYWGAGLGLLLAYGLSDRVMVKPVVTLIGRLLPLNWLDSWVLARTSARRRATLSTSVVTPLVVAAASVGCIFGMINQTENIMLVSGANESDLQVSPTSQIILIFGAPVIIAAFSGVIAVSLTNEWRRHDVALLQTLGATAASIRWSSVFECIIYFLSAAVISSIILGFNALAIGVAFGQGPVPDASPVWIGNETYFLLIAGFSLLAVSIVIPTFKESRKLNITAISH
;
A
#
# COMPACT_ATOMS: atom_id res chain seq x y z
N MET A 1 -30.15 9.19 -7.14
CA MET A 1 -28.90 9.31 -6.38
C MET A 1 -28.98 8.92 -4.92
N TYR A 2 -29.78 9.56 -4.03
CA TYR A 2 -29.78 9.20 -2.59
C TYR A 2 -30.16 7.72 -2.31
N LYS A 3 -31.17 7.20 -3.01
CA LYS A 3 -31.55 5.77 -2.97
C LYS A 3 -30.42 4.85 -3.45
N GLU A 4 -29.71 5.27 -4.49
CA GLU A 4 -28.59 4.50 -5.07
C GLU A 4 -27.33 4.51 -4.18
N ILE A 5 -27.06 5.62 -3.47
CA ILE A 5 -25.99 5.70 -2.46
C ILE A 5 -26.30 4.79 -1.28
N ARG A 6 -27.58 4.72 -0.86
CA ARG A 6 -28.04 3.76 0.15
C ARG A 6 -27.83 2.31 -0.32
N ASP A 7 -28.06 2.06 -1.61
CA ASP A 7 -27.92 0.74 -2.22
C ASP A 7 -26.46 0.36 -2.53
N LEU A 8 -25.51 1.31 -2.54
CA LEU A 8 -24.06 1.07 -2.66
C LEU A 8 -23.27 1.59 -1.44
N LYS A 9 -23.89 1.54 -0.27
CA LYS A 9 -23.33 2.04 0.99
C LYS A 9 -21.90 1.52 1.29
N PRO A 10 -21.56 0.24 1.09
CA PRO A 10 -20.22 -0.26 1.41
C PRO A 10 -19.10 0.37 0.56
N VAL A 11 -19.31 0.50 -0.75
CA VAL A 11 -18.38 1.18 -1.66
C VAL A 11 -18.26 2.65 -1.32
N SER A 12 -19.39 3.32 -1.14
CA SER A 12 -19.43 4.75 -0.85
C SER A 12 -18.62 5.07 0.42
N ILE A 13 -18.80 4.27 1.48
CA ILE A 13 -18.04 4.41 2.72
C ILE A 13 -16.56 4.09 2.51
N ALA A 14 -16.23 3.01 1.80
CA ALA A 14 -14.85 2.62 1.53
C ALA A 14 -14.08 3.71 0.77
N VAL A 15 -14.68 4.25 -0.30
CA VAL A 15 -14.09 5.33 -1.10
C VAL A 15 -14.01 6.60 -0.28
N LEU A 16 -15.07 6.98 0.45
CA LEU A 16 -15.06 8.17 1.31
C LEU A 16 -13.93 8.12 2.34
N LEU A 17 -13.76 6.99 3.05
CA LEU A 17 -12.72 6.83 4.07
C LEU A 17 -11.32 6.89 3.47
N LEU A 18 -11.09 6.19 2.35
CA LEU A 18 -9.79 6.24 1.68
C LEU A 18 -9.48 7.63 1.15
N THR A 19 -10.47 8.33 0.59
CA THR A 19 -10.28 9.70 0.13
C THR A 19 -10.01 10.67 1.27
N LEU A 20 -10.73 10.52 2.38
CA LEU A 20 -10.53 11.31 3.58
C LEU A 20 -9.11 11.16 4.11
N VAL A 21 -8.64 9.92 4.29
CA VAL A 21 -7.29 9.66 4.79
C VAL A 21 -6.22 10.13 3.81
N SER A 22 -6.41 9.87 2.50
CA SER A 22 -5.45 10.31 1.48
C SER A 22 -5.36 11.84 1.39
N SER A 23 -6.51 12.52 1.41
CA SER A 23 -6.56 13.99 1.41
C SER A 23 -5.98 14.58 2.68
N TRP A 24 -6.23 13.95 3.83
CA TRP A 24 -5.63 14.37 5.09
C TRP A 24 -4.09 14.30 5.02
N MET A 25 -3.54 13.17 4.60
CA MET A 25 -2.09 12.97 4.52
C MET A 25 -1.42 13.84 3.45
N LEU A 26 -2.01 13.96 2.24
CA LEU A 26 -1.45 14.77 1.16
C LEU A 26 -1.47 16.26 1.48
N SER A 27 -2.53 16.77 2.13
CA SER A 27 -2.59 18.17 2.56
C SER A 27 -1.51 18.49 3.61
N LEU A 28 -1.26 17.59 4.56
CA LEU A 28 -0.18 17.77 5.55
C LEU A 28 1.20 17.75 4.87
N SER A 29 1.42 16.80 3.97
CA SER A 29 2.69 16.69 3.23
C SER A 29 2.96 17.93 2.37
N LEU A 30 1.92 18.47 1.72
CA LEU A 30 2.04 19.68 0.90
C LEU A 30 2.24 20.94 1.77
N GLY A 31 1.66 20.97 2.97
CA GLY A 31 1.97 21.98 3.98
C GLY A 31 3.46 22.00 4.36
N ILE A 32 4.05 20.82 4.60
CA ILE A 32 5.49 20.68 4.88
C ILE A 32 6.34 21.24 3.73
N ILE A 33 6.00 20.90 2.48
CA ILE A 33 6.73 21.42 1.30
C ILE A 33 6.70 22.94 1.25
N ILE A 34 5.51 23.53 1.43
CA ILE A 34 5.35 24.99 1.32
C ILE A 34 6.13 25.70 2.43
N VAL A 35 6.07 25.19 3.66
CA VAL A 35 6.84 25.75 4.77
C VAL A 35 8.34 25.63 4.52
N GLY A 36 8.81 24.50 4.00
CA GLY A 36 10.21 24.32 3.60
C GLY A 36 10.63 25.30 2.49
N ALA A 37 9.79 25.45 1.45
CA ALA A 37 10.04 26.36 0.34
C ALA A 37 10.04 27.84 0.75
N GLN A 38 9.25 28.21 1.75
CA GLN A 38 9.23 29.58 2.30
C GLN A 38 10.48 29.90 3.14
N ALA A 39 11.17 28.88 3.64
CA ALA A 39 12.39 29.00 4.42
C ALA A 39 13.64 28.60 3.61
N SER A 40 13.59 28.72 2.28
CA SER A 40 14.65 28.27 1.36
C SER A 40 16.00 28.95 1.55
N GLU A 41 16.06 30.08 2.25
CA GLU A 41 17.33 30.73 2.61
C GLU A 41 18.09 29.98 3.72
N ALA A 42 17.43 29.07 4.44
CA ALA A 42 18.05 28.21 5.44
C ALA A 42 18.24 26.80 4.88
N GLU A 43 19.39 26.17 5.17
CA GLU A 43 19.71 24.78 4.82
C GLU A 43 18.62 23.79 5.30
N SER A 44 17.93 24.12 6.41
CA SER A 44 16.77 23.37 6.90
C SER A 44 15.57 23.41 5.96
N GLY A 45 15.35 24.50 5.23
CA GLY A 45 14.20 24.67 4.34
C GLY A 45 14.22 23.69 3.16
N GLU A 46 15.39 23.45 2.58
CA GLU A 46 15.57 22.47 1.50
C GLU A 46 15.29 21.04 1.98
N GLN A 47 15.74 20.68 3.18
CA GLN A 47 15.47 19.37 3.78
C GLN A 47 13.96 19.14 3.99
N PHE A 48 13.23 20.14 4.48
CA PHE A 48 11.76 20.06 4.64
C PHE A 48 11.04 19.95 3.29
N ALA A 49 11.47 20.71 2.27
CA ALA A 49 10.89 20.64 0.94
C ALA A 49 11.12 19.26 0.29
N ALA A 50 12.33 18.73 0.37
CA ALA A 50 12.67 17.39 -0.12
C ALA A 50 11.88 16.29 0.62
N MET A 51 11.78 16.41 1.95
CA MET A 51 11.02 15.49 2.79
C MET A 51 9.53 15.44 2.42
N GLY A 52 8.88 16.60 2.33
CA GLY A 52 7.48 16.69 1.95
C GLY A 52 7.24 16.18 0.52
N GLY A 53 8.17 16.45 -0.41
CA GLY A 53 8.11 15.94 -1.79
C GLY A 53 8.15 14.42 -1.84
N LEU A 54 9.06 13.81 -1.08
CA LEU A 54 9.18 12.36 -0.93
C LEU A 54 7.89 11.76 -0.34
N GLN A 55 7.36 12.37 0.72
CA GLN A 55 6.12 11.93 1.36
C GLN A 55 4.93 11.97 0.38
N ILE A 56 4.79 13.02 -0.44
CA ILE A 56 3.75 13.09 -1.47
C ILE A 56 3.92 11.96 -2.49
N ALA A 57 5.14 11.74 -3.01
CA ALA A 57 5.38 10.71 -4.03
C ALA A 57 4.99 9.31 -3.53
N LEU A 58 5.41 8.96 -2.32
CA LEU A 58 5.08 7.68 -1.67
C LEU A 58 3.57 7.54 -1.40
N THR A 59 2.95 8.61 -0.91
CA THR A 59 1.51 8.64 -0.61
C THR A 59 0.69 8.43 -1.88
N CYS A 60 1.03 9.13 -2.96
CA CYS A 60 0.42 8.95 -4.28
C CYS A 60 0.59 7.52 -4.81
N LEU A 61 1.79 6.95 -4.70
CA LEU A 61 2.07 5.57 -5.09
C LEU A 61 1.24 4.58 -4.27
N ALA A 62 1.16 4.77 -2.94
CA ALA A 62 0.36 3.94 -2.06
C ALA A 62 -1.12 3.97 -2.45
N VAL A 63 -1.69 5.14 -2.74
CA VAL A 63 -3.07 5.27 -3.23
C VAL A 63 -3.27 4.53 -4.55
N LEU A 64 -2.38 4.76 -5.53
CA LEU A 64 -2.47 4.16 -6.86
C LEU A 64 -2.37 2.63 -6.84
N MET A 65 -1.65 2.06 -5.87
CA MET A 65 -1.51 0.61 -5.72
C MET A 65 -2.61 -0.02 -4.87
N CYS A 66 -3.00 0.65 -3.79
CA CYS A 66 -3.93 0.09 -2.80
C CYS A 66 -5.40 0.28 -3.21
N LEU A 67 -5.78 1.45 -3.73
CA LEU A 67 -7.17 1.76 -4.05
C LEU A 67 -7.77 0.85 -5.14
N PRO A 68 -7.09 0.56 -6.28
CA PRO A 68 -7.66 -0.33 -7.28
C PRO A 68 -7.99 -1.72 -6.72
N SER A 69 -7.22 -2.17 -5.74
CA SER A 69 -7.43 -3.45 -5.06
C SER A 69 -8.68 -3.43 -4.17
N VAL A 70 -8.91 -2.35 -3.43
CA VAL A 70 -10.14 -2.15 -2.65
C VAL A 70 -11.36 -2.03 -3.56
N VAL A 71 -11.26 -1.23 -4.62
CA VAL A 71 -12.35 -1.02 -5.59
C VAL A 71 -12.74 -2.35 -6.26
N LYS A 72 -11.78 -3.22 -6.61
CA LYS A 72 -12.09 -4.56 -7.15
C LYS A 72 -12.88 -5.42 -6.16
N VAL A 73 -12.47 -5.44 -4.89
CA VAL A 73 -13.18 -6.18 -3.84
C VAL A 73 -14.59 -5.63 -3.66
N ALA A 74 -14.73 -4.31 -3.71
CA ALA A 74 -16.01 -3.64 -3.55
C ALA A 74 -16.95 -3.87 -4.75
N ILE A 75 -16.43 -3.80 -5.99
CA ILE A 75 -17.15 -4.17 -7.21
C ILE A 75 -17.65 -5.61 -7.14
N ARG A 76 -16.78 -6.53 -6.69
CA ARG A 76 -17.16 -7.94 -6.56
C ARG A 76 -18.25 -8.11 -5.50
N ARG A 77 -18.19 -7.37 -4.39
CA ARG A 77 -19.27 -7.37 -3.38
C ARG A 77 -20.60 -6.92 -3.98
N ASP A 78 -20.56 -5.91 -4.83
CA ASP A 78 -21.76 -5.36 -5.45
C ASP A 78 -22.10 -6.03 -6.79
N SER A 79 -21.39 -7.10 -7.19
CA SER A 79 -21.51 -7.73 -8.52
C SER A 79 -22.95 -8.11 -8.85
N ARG A 80 -23.64 -8.76 -7.90
CA ARG A 80 -25.04 -9.18 -8.04
C ARG A 80 -25.97 -7.98 -8.26
N ARG A 81 -25.76 -6.87 -7.54
CA ARG A 81 -26.57 -5.65 -7.68
C ARG A 81 -26.31 -4.97 -9.04
N ILE A 82 -25.05 -4.93 -9.45
CA ILE A 82 -24.64 -4.42 -10.76
C ILE A 82 -25.22 -5.30 -11.88
N ALA A 83 -25.24 -6.62 -11.69
CA ALA A 83 -25.84 -7.56 -12.63
C ALA A 83 -27.35 -7.39 -12.72
N LEU A 84 -28.05 -7.16 -11.60
CA LEU A 84 -29.49 -6.84 -11.61
C LEU A 84 -29.79 -5.57 -12.42
N TRP A 85 -28.94 -4.54 -12.36
CA TRP A 85 -29.10 -3.39 -13.24
C TRP A 85 -28.98 -3.77 -14.72
N GLN A 86 -28.07 -4.69 -15.07
CA GLN A 86 -27.91 -5.16 -16.44
C GLN A 86 -29.09 -6.04 -16.89
N VAL A 87 -29.66 -6.85 -16.00
CA VAL A 87 -30.87 -7.65 -16.26
C VAL A 87 -32.08 -6.75 -16.54
N ILE A 88 -32.19 -5.62 -15.86
CA ILE A 88 -33.24 -4.60 -16.09
C ILE A 88 -32.97 -3.77 -17.37
N GLY A 89 -31.90 -4.08 -18.12
CA GLY A 89 -31.58 -3.46 -19.42
C GLY A 89 -30.58 -2.30 -19.36
N ALA A 90 -29.90 -2.07 -18.23
CA ALA A 90 -28.81 -1.09 -18.19
C ALA A 90 -27.57 -1.64 -18.93
N SER A 91 -27.05 -0.87 -19.88
CA SER A 91 -25.79 -1.27 -20.54
C SER A 91 -24.62 -1.28 -19.54
N PRO A 92 -23.60 -2.14 -19.73
CA PRO A 92 -22.42 -2.21 -18.84
C PRO A 92 -21.71 -0.85 -18.69
N GLN A 93 -21.75 -0.02 -19.73
CA GLN A 93 -21.19 1.33 -19.71
C GLN A 93 -21.99 2.27 -18.80
N LYS A 94 -23.33 2.21 -18.82
CA LYS A 94 -24.20 2.99 -17.93
C LYS A 94 -24.07 2.54 -16.48
N ALA A 95 -23.91 1.24 -16.23
CA ALA A 95 -23.66 0.73 -14.88
C ALA A 95 -22.32 1.23 -14.33
N ARG A 96 -21.28 1.21 -15.17
CA ARG A 96 -19.95 1.74 -14.83
C ARG A 96 -19.95 3.24 -14.57
N SER A 97 -20.62 4.04 -15.42
CA SER A 97 -20.67 5.50 -15.22
C SER A 97 -21.42 5.86 -13.94
N ARG A 98 -22.50 5.14 -13.61
CA ARG A 98 -23.21 5.30 -12.33
C ARG A 98 -22.33 4.98 -11.13
N TYR A 99 -21.60 3.86 -11.19
CA TYR A 99 -20.69 3.47 -10.12
C TYR A 99 -19.57 4.52 -9.90
N ILE A 100 -18.96 4.99 -11.00
CA ILE A 100 -17.97 6.06 -10.95
C ILE A 100 -18.60 7.33 -10.38
N GLY A 101 -19.81 7.71 -10.80
CA GLY A 101 -20.49 8.90 -10.29
C GLY A 101 -20.68 8.88 -8.77
N ILE A 102 -21.14 7.76 -8.21
CA ILE A 102 -21.30 7.61 -6.76
C ILE A 102 -19.94 7.71 -6.05
N ALA A 103 -18.94 6.97 -6.54
CA ALA A 103 -17.60 6.99 -5.96
C ALA A 103 -16.94 8.38 -6.07
N THR A 104 -17.16 9.12 -7.16
CA THR A 104 -16.70 10.50 -7.33
C THR A 104 -17.30 11.41 -6.25
N ILE A 105 -18.59 11.30 -5.97
CA ILE A 105 -19.26 12.13 -4.97
C ILE A 105 -18.78 11.79 -3.55
N SER A 106 -18.63 10.50 -3.25
CA SER A 106 -18.00 10.04 -2.00
C SER A 106 -16.57 10.53 -1.87
N SER A 107 -15.82 10.58 -2.97
CA SER A 107 -14.45 11.09 -3.02
C SER A 107 -14.40 12.61 -2.82
N LEU A 108 -15.29 13.39 -3.43
CA LEU A 108 -15.41 14.83 -3.16
C LEU A 108 -15.70 15.10 -1.69
N ALA A 109 -16.69 14.40 -1.11
CA ALA A 109 -17.03 14.54 0.30
C ALA A 109 -15.85 14.15 1.21
N GLY A 110 -15.22 13.01 0.94
CA GLY A 110 -14.04 12.56 1.68
C GLY A 110 -12.89 13.56 1.58
N SER A 111 -12.67 14.18 0.43
CA SER A 111 -11.56 15.10 0.22
C SER A 111 -11.75 16.40 1.00
N LEU A 112 -12.97 16.93 1.03
CA LEU A 112 -13.31 18.10 1.84
C LEU A 112 -13.15 17.80 3.34
N MET A 113 -13.63 16.64 3.80
CA MET A 113 -13.47 16.20 5.18
C MET A 113 -11.99 15.99 5.56
N GLY A 114 -11.20 15.39 4.66
CA GLY A 114 -9.77 15.16 4.86
C GLY A 114 -8.98 16.47 4.94
N SER A 115 -9.33 17.47 4.13
CA SER A 115 -8.72 18.80 4.21
C SER A 115 -9.06 19.51 5.53
N ALA A 116 -10.30 19.39 6.02
CA ALA A 116 -10.68 19.91 7.33
C ALA A 116 -9.89 19.23 8.47
N LEU A 117 -9.69 17.90 8.39
CA LEU A 117 -8.86 17.17 9.36
C LEU A 117 -7.39 17.59 9.28
N ALA A 118 -6.85 17.84 8.08
CA ALA A 118 -5.49 18.34 7.91
C ALA A 118 -5.31 19.67 8.64
N PHE A 119 -6.23 20.62 8.43
CA PHE A 119 -6.22 21.91 9.11
C PHE A 119 -6.24 21.77 10.64
N LEU A 120 -7.10 20.89 11.18
CA LEU A 120 -7.19 20.66 12.62
C LEU A 120 -5.96 19.95 13.20
N SER A 121 -5.34 19.06 12.43
CA SER A 121 -4.17 18.27 12.88
C SER A 121 -2.83 18.98 12.70
N TRP A 122 -2.77 20.06 11.91
CA TRP A 122 -1.55 20.79 11.61
C TRP A 122 -0.78 21.26 12.86
N PRO A 123 -1.41 21.87 13.89
CA PRO A 123 -0.69 22.27 15.11
C PRO A 123 -0.16 21.10 15.93
N ALA A 124 -0.81 19.93 15.83
CA ALA A 124 -0.30 18.72 16.47
C ALA A 124 0.92 18.17 15.72
N LEU A 125 0.92 18.25 14.39
CA LEU A 125 2.05 17.87 13.55
C LEU A 125 3.27 18.76 13.83
N GLY A 126 3.10 20.08 13.92
CA GLY A 126 4.18 21.01 14.28
C GLY A 126 4.86 20.62 15.60
N ARG A 127 4.08 20.35 16.65
CA ARG A 127 4.60 19.87 17.95
C ARG A 127 5.34 18.55 17.86
N ILE A 128 4.87 17.62 17.01
CA ILE A 128 5.58 16.34 16.80
C ILE A 128 6.93 16.59 16.13
N ILE A 129 6.98 17.48 15.15
CA ILE A 129 8.22 17.86 14.43
C ILE A 129 9.22 18.53 15.38
N ASP A 130 8.76 19.36 16.31
CA ASP A 130 9.63 19.98 17.32
C ASP A 130 10.34 18.93 18.20
N HIS A 131 9.72 17.77 18.41
CA HIS A 131 10.30 16.65 19.15
C HIS A 131 11.16 15.70 18.31
N THR A 132 11.19 15.84 16.97
CA THR A 132 11.95 14.93 16.10
C THR A 132 13.40 15.37 15.86
N GLY A 133 13.81 16.52 16.40
CA GLY A 133 15.19 17.02 16.31
C GLY A 133 15.53 17.70 14.98
N PHE A 134 14.54 18.03 14.14
CA PHE A 134 14.74 18.97 13.04
C PHE A 134 14.98 20.39 13.57
N LEU A 135 15.72 21.21 12.81
CA LEU A 135 15.83 22.65 13.09
C LEU A 135 14.42 23.28 13.07
N VAL A 136 14.03 23.89 14.19
CA VAL A 136 12.69 24.44 14.38
C VAL A 136 12.50 25.62 13.44
N LEU A 137 11.62 25.49 12.45
CA LEU A 137 11.18 26.62 11.63
C LEU A 137 10.05 27.35 12.34
N PRO A 138 10.16 28.67 12.56
CA PRO A 138 9.07 29.47 13.14
C PRO A 138 7.75 29.33 12.34
N ALA A 139 7.85 29.13 11.02
CA ALA A 139 6.73 28.95 10.11
C ALA A 139 5.90 27.66 10.34
N LEU A 140 6.41 26.67 11.10
CA LEU A 140 5.62 25.50 11.53
C LEU A 140 4.59 25.84 12.60
N SER A 141 4.78 26.94 13.34
CA SER A 141 3.84 27.43 14.35
C SER A 141 2.67 28.24 13.76
N GLU A 142 2.78 28.63 12.49
CA GLU A 142 1.73 29.31 11.75
C GLU A 142 0.63 28.33 11.27
N PRO A 143 -0.62 28.80 11.11
CA PRO A 143 -1.69 27.96 10.58
C PRO A 143 -1.38 27.46 9.16
N LEU A 144 -1.91 26.28 8.82
CA LEU A 144 -1.74 25.66 7.51
C LEU A 144 -2.02 26.65 6.38
N THR A 145 -1.08 26.80 5.45
CA THR A 145 -1.19 27.77 4.36
C THR A 145 -2.43 27.53 3.49
N ALA A 146 -3.05 28.62 3.01
CA ALA A 146 -4.24 28.56 2.15
C ALA A 146 -4.02 27.71 0.88
N TRP A 147 -2.78 27.66 0.38
CA TRP A 147 -2.36 26.84 -0.75
C TRP A 147 -2.36 25.34 -0.42
N ALA A 148 -1.88 24.94 0.76
CA ALA A 148 -1.96 23.55 1.20
C ALA A 148 -3.40 23.07 1.38
N TRP A 149 -4.25 23.95 1.92
CA TRP A 149 -5.66 23.66 2.14
C TRP A 149 -6.49 23.50 0.86
N THR A 150 -6.06 24.16 -0.24
CA THR A 150 -6.75 24.13 -1.55
C THR A 150 -6.18 23.07 -2.50
N PHE A 151 -4.86 23.00 -2.65
CA PHE A 151 -4.23 22.05 -3.59
C PHE A 151 -4.14 20.63 -3.05
N GLY A 152 -3.95 20.44 -1.74
CA GLY A 152 -3.93 19.11 -1.10
C GLY A 152 -5.15 18.25 -1.44
N PRO A 153 -6.40 18.72 -1.21
CA PRO A 153 -7.59 17.97 -1.60
C PRO A 153 -7.74 17.82 -3.12
N GLY A 154 -7.32 18.82 -3.90
CA GLY A 154 -7.33 18.72 -5.37
C GLY A 154 -6.46 17.56 -5.88
N ILE A 155 -5.23 17.46 -5.40
CA ILE A 155 -4.31 16.36 -5.74
C ILE A 155 -4.88 15.02 -5.29
N ALA A 156 -5.36 14.93 -4.04
CA ALA A 156 -5.96 13.70 -3.53
C ALA A 156 -7.13 13.23 -4.40
N PHE A 157 -8.05 14.15 -4.73
CA PHE A 157 -9.18 13.87 -5.60
C PHE A 157 -8.73 13.35 -6.98
N VAL A 158 -7.75 14.00 -7.62
CA VAL A 158 -7.24 13.59 -8.94
C VAL A 158 -6.60 12.21 -8.88
N VAL A 159 -5.73 11.95 -7.91
CA VAL A 159 -5.02 10.66 -7.75
C VAL A 159 -6.02 9.53 -7.50
N LEU A 160 -7.01 9.76 -6.64
CA LEU A 160 -8.05 8.78 -6.34
C LEU A 160 -9.01 8.57 -7.50
N PHE A 161 -9.36 9.63 -8.22
CA PHE A 161 -10.19 9.53 -9.41
C PHE A 161 -9.49 8.71 -10.50
N LEU A 162 -8.18 8.93 -10.69
CA LEU A 162 -7.36 8.13 -11.59
C LEU A 162 -7.32 6.65 -11.15
N ALA A 163 -7.04 6.40 -9.87
CA ALA A 163 -7.04 5.05 -9.30
C ALA A 163 -8.41 4.35 -9.40
N LEU A 164 -9.51 5.09 -9.24
CA LEU A 164 -10.88 4.60 -9.40
C LEU A 164 -11.15 4.22 -10.86
N ILE A 165 -10.74 5.05 -11.83
CA ILE A 165 -10.84 4.72 -13.25
C ILE A 165 -10.06 3.44 -13.55
N LEU A 166 -8.84 3.32 -13.02
CA LEU A 166 -7.99 2.13 -13.20
C LEU A 166 -8.63 0.88 -12.58
N GLY A 167 -9.23 1.00 -11.39
CA GLY A 167 -9.93 -0.09 -10.69
C GLY A 167 -11.22 -0.54 -11.37
N THR A 168 -11.99 0.40 -11.92
CA THR A 168 -13.29 0.13 -12.58
C THR A 168 -13.19 -0.37 -14.01
N ARG A 169 -11.99 -0.42 -14.62
CA ARG A 169 -11.81 -0.96 -15.98
C ARG A 169 -12.28 -2.42 -16.11
N GLN A 170 -12.30 -3.18 -15.02
CA GLN A 170 -12.72 -4.59 -15.01
C GLN A 170 -14.23 -4.79 -15.12
N LEU A 171 -15.05 -3.76 -14.81
CA LEU A 171 -16.51 -3.80 -14.99
C LEU A 171 -16.93 -4.02 -16.45
N LYS A 172 -16.05 -3.74 -17.42
CA LYS A 172 -16.32 -4.02 -18.84
C LYS A 172 -16.35 -5.51 -19.17
N LYS A 173 -15.80 -6.37 -18.30
CA LYS A 173 -15.64 -7.82 -18.53
C LYS A 173 -16.54 -8.68 -17.64
N VAL A 174 -17.31 -8.08 -16.73
CA VAL A 174 -18.21 -8.85 -15.87
C VAL A 174 -19.44 -9.18 -16.69
N GLU A 175 -19.53 -10.43 -17.16
CA GLU A 175 -20.77 -10.92 -17.74
C GLU A 175 -21.85 -11.01 -16.64
N PRO A 176 -23.06 -10.49 -16.89
CA PRO A 176 -24.13 -10.50 -15.89
C PRO A 176 -24.50 -11.91 -15.43
N VAL A 177 -24.32 -12.92 -16.28
CA VAL A 177 -24.60 -14.32 -15.97
C VAL A 177 -23.59 -14.88 -14.96
N GLU A 178 -22.29 -14.62 -15.15
CA GLU A 178 -21.24 -15.04 -14.21
C GLU A 178 -21.39 -14.38 -12.84
N ALA A 179 -21.81 -13.13 -12.81
CA ALA A 179 -22.03 -12.36 -11.59
C ALA A 179 -23.27 -12.81 -10.78
N VAL A 180 -24.23 -13.49 -11.42
CA VAL A 180 -25.41 -14.07 -10.74
C VAL A 180 -25.16 -15.52 -10.31
N MET A 181 -24.28 -16.24 -11.01
CA MET A 181 -23.96 -17.64 -10.73
C MET A 181 -22.83 -17.84 -9.69
N ASP A 182 -22.22 -16.77 -9.18
CA ASP A 182 -21.07 -16.83 -8.25
C ASP A 182 -19.96 -17.79 -8.71
N MET A 183 -19.64 -17.76 -10.01
CA MET A 183 -18.63 -18.66 -10.59
C MET A 183 -17.26 -18.48 -9.93
N PRO A 184 -16.47 -19.57 -9.80
CA PRO A 184 -15.13 -19.51 -9.21
C PRO A 184 -14.24 -18.54 -9.96
N GLU A 185 -13.39 -17.83 -9.22
CA GLU A 185 -12.61 -16.72 -9.72
C GLU A 185 -11.79 -17.10 -10.96
N GLN A 186 -12.13 -16.52 -12.12
CA GLN A 186 -11.38 -16.73 -13.35
C GLN A 186 -9.92 -16.32 -13.17
N ALA A 187 -9.01 -17.09 -13.79
CA ALA A 187 -7.59 -16.81 -13.71
C ALA A 187 -7.31 -15.35 -14.14
N PRO A 188 -6.47 -14.61 -13.39
CA PRO A 188 -6.23 -13.20 -13.69
C PRO A 188 -5.70 -13.05 -15.11
N SER A 189 -6.39 -12.29 -15.96
CA SER A 189 -5.91 -12.03 -17.31
C SER A 189 -4.57 -11.31 -17.22
N ARG A 190 -3.50 -11.94 -17.70
CA ARG A 190 -2.16 -11.35 -17.76
C ARG A 190 -2.19 -10.21 -18.76
N SER A 191 -2.13 -8.97 -18.28
CA SER A 191 -1.96 -7.85 -19.19
C SER A 191 -0.49 -7.82 -19.60
N ILE A 192 -0.19 -8.40 -20.76
CA ILE A 192 1.18 -8.48 -21.32
C ILE A 192 1.81 -7.08 -21.35
N VAL A 193 1.04 -6.05 -21.71
CA VAL A 193 1.48 -4.65 -21.69
C VAL A 193 1.99 -4.20 -20.32
N ARG A 194 1.30 -4.53 -19.23
CA ARG A 194 1.76 -4.18 -17.87
C ARG A 194 3.05 -4.90 -17.50
N LEU A 195 3.22 -6.14 -17.96
CA LEU A 195 4.44 -6.90 -17.74
C LEU A 195 5.62 -6.33 -18.54
N ILE A 196 5.38 -5.88 -19.77
CA ILE A 196 6.39 -5.18 -20.57
C ILE A 196 6.82 -3.88 -19.88
N ILE A 197 5.87 -3.06 -19.41
CA ILE A 197 6.18 -1.82 -18.69
C ILE A 197 6.93 -2.12 -17.39
N SER A 198 6.50 -3.13 -16.63
CA SER A 198 7.19 -3.58 -15.41
C SER A 198 8.64 -4.00 -15.72
N GLY A 199 8.86 -4.77 -16.79
CA GLY A 199 10.19 -5.17 -17.25
C GLY A 199 11.05 -3.99 -17.70
N LEU A 200 10.47 -3.00 -18.40
CA LEU A 200 11.16 -1.76 -18.79
C LEU A 200 11.61 -0.95 -17.59
N ILE A 201 10.78 -0.83 -16.54
CA ILE A 201 11.16 -0.12 -15.31
C ILE A 201 12.34 -0.83 -14.64
N ILE A 202 12.28 -2.16 -14.47
CA ILE A 202 13.37 -2.95 -13.89
C ILE A 202 14.65 -2.80 -14.71
N THR A 203 14.54 -2.85 -16.04
CA THR A 203 15.68 -2.67 -16.94
C THR A 203 16.28 -1.26 -16.81
N GLY A 204 15.44 -0.23 -16.74
CA GLY A 204 15.89 1.16 -16.53
C GLY A 204 16.63 1.35 -15.21
N ILE A 205 16.17 0.72 -14.13
CA ILE A 205 16.86 0.73 -12.83
C ILE A 205 18.22 0.04 -12.91
N ILE A 206 18.28 -1.12 -13.56
CA ILE A 206 19.56 -1.85 -13.78
C ILE A 206 20.53 -0.98 -14.58
N ILE A 207 20.07 -0.35 -15.66
CA ILE A 207 20.90 0.57 -16.46
C ILE A 207 21.38 1.76 -15.61
N GLY A 208 20.50 2.33 -14.78
CA GLY A 208 20.87 3.41 -13.85
C GLY A 208 21.97 3.00 -12.88
N TYR A 209 21.87 1.81 -12.29
CA TYR A 209 22.91 1.29 -11.40
C TYR A 209 24.21 0.94 -12.12
N ILE A 210 24.16 0.44 -13.35
CA ILE A 210 25.36 0.26 -14.18
C ILE A 210 26.03 1.62 -14.44
N GLY A 211 25.25 2.67 -14.68
CA GLY A 211 25.77 4.04 -14.80
C GLY A 211 26.50 4.50 -13.53
N ILE A 212 25.92 4.25 -12.36
CA ILE A 212 26.57 4.53 -11.06
C ILE A 212 27.87 3.73 -10.93
N ALA A 213 27.84 2.43 -11.24
CA ALA A 213 29.02 1.57 -11.18
C ALA A 213 30.16 2.03 -12.12
N SER A 214 29.82 2.70 -13.23
CA SER A 214 30.81 3.25 -14.17
C SER A 214 31.38 4.61 -13.77
N THR A 215 30.91 5.19 -12.66
CA THR A 215 31.38 6.49 -12.18
C THR A 215 32.74 6.33 -11.52
N SER A 216 33.68 7.23 -11.83
CA SER A 216 34.99 7.27 -11.18
C SER A 216 34.86 7.51 -9.67
N PRO A 217 35.85 7.11 -8.85
CA PRO A 217 35.85 7.38 -7.41
C PRO A 217 35.54 8.84 -7.08
N ILE A 218 34.68 9.07 -6.10
CA ILE A 218 34.22 10.41 -5.69
C ILE A 218 34.55 10.61 -4.21
N ASP A 219 35.30 11.66 -3.91
CA ASP A 219 35.59 12.09 -2.52
C ASP A 219 34.61 13.16 -2.01
N ASP A 220 33.80 13.75 -2.91
CA ASP A 220 32.81 14.79 -2.59
C ASP A 220 31.51 14.18 -2.07
N MET A 221 31.20 14.46 -0.80
CA MET A 221 30.06 13.90 -0.08
C MET A 221 28.71 14.39 -0.62
N GLU A 222 28.64 15.59 -1.19
CA GLU A 222 27.40 16.13 -1.76
C GLU A 222 27.02 15.36 -3.03
N ARG A 223 28.01 15.08 -3.88
CA ARG A 223 27.84 14.25 -5.08
C ARG A 223 27.49 12.81 -4.73
N LEU A 224 28.13 12.24 -3.71
CA LEU A 224 27.77 10.92 -3.20
C LEU A 224 26.33 10.88 -2.68
N GLY A 225 25.89 11.90 -1.94
CA GLY A 225 24.50 12.05 -1.48
C GLY A 225 23.51 12.09 -2.64
N GLY A 226 23.85 12.81 -3.72
CA GLY A 226 23.09 12.83 -4.96
C GLY A 226 22.95 11.45 -5.60
N LEU A 227 24.03 10.67 -5.69
CA LEU A 227 23.97 9.29 -6.19
C LEU A 227 23.20 8.37 -5.24
N LEU A 228 23.31 8.57 -3.93
CA LEU A 228 22.61 7.78 -2.93
C LEU A 228 21.10 8.02 -2.95
N SER A 229 20.67 9.22 -3.36
CA SER A 229 19.27 9.51 -3.64
C SER A 229 18.67 8.59 -4.72
N SER A 230 19.49 7.98 -5.59
CA SER A 230 18.99 6.96 -6.52
C SER A 230 18.42 5.72 -5.82
N TYR A 231 18.83 5.43 -4.57
CA TYR A 231 18.33 4.30 -3.78
C TYR A 231 16.81 4.35 -3.66
N TRP A 232 16.26 5.50 -3.26
CA TRP A 232 14.82 5.64 -3.07
C TRP A 232 14.08 5.69 -4.42
N GLY A 233 14.66 6.35 -5.42
CA GLY A 233 14.08 6.40 -6.78
C GLY A 233 13.92 5.01 -7.38
N ALA A 234 14.95 4.17 -7.24
CA ALA A 234 14.91 2.77 -7.63
C ALA A 234 13.92 1.96 -6.77
N GLY A 235 13.88 2.18 -5.46
CA GLY A 235 12.90 1.56 -4.56
C GLY A 235 11.45 1.84 -4.96
N LEU A 236 11.11 3.09 -5.27
CA LEU A 236 9.81 3.49 -5.81
C LEU A 236 9.54 2.86 -7.18
N GLY A 237 10.55 2.81 -8.05
CA GLY A 237 10.45 2.16 -9.36
C GLY A 237 10.15 0.67 -9.23
N LEU A 238 10.83 -0.04 -8.32
CA LEU A 238 10.56 -1.46 -8.03
C LEU A 238 9.17 -1.68 -7.43
N LEU A 239 8.72 -0.80 -6.54
CA LEU A 239 7.36 -0.81 -6.01
C LEU A 239 6.32 -0.61 -7.12
N LEU A 240 6.56 0.31 -8.05
CA LEU A 240 5.70 0.53 -9.22
C LEU A 240 5.69 -0.70 -10.14
N ALA A 241 6.86 -1.30 -10.39
CA ALA A 241 6.99 -2.53 -11.16
C ALA A 241 6.23 -3.70 -10.50
N TYR A 242 6.26 -3.81 -9.17
CA TYR A 242 5.44 -4.73 -8.39
C TYR A 242 3.94 -4.41 -8.54
N GLY A 243 3.52 -3.16 -8.43
CA GLY A 243 2.10 -2.77 -8.57
C GLY A 243 1.51 -3.10 -9.94
N LEU A 244 2.34 -3.06 -10.99
CA LEU A 244 1.95 -3.47 -12.35
C LEU A 244 1.89 -4.99 -12.53
N SER A 245 2.64 -5.74 -11.72
CA SER A 245 2.80 -7.20 -11.80
C SER A 245 2.20 -7.97 -10.59
N ASP A 246 1.48 -7.28 -9.70
CA ASP A 246 0.94 -7.74 -8.43
C ASP A 246 0.26 -9.12 -8.52
N ARG A 247 -0.63 -9.28 -9.50
CA ARG A 247 -1.38 -10.52 -9.73
C ARG A 247 -0.52 -11.70 -10.16
N VAL A 248 0.60 -11.43 -10.84
CA VAL A 248 1.55 -12.45 -11.29
C VAL A 248 2.47 -12.86 -10.15
N MET A 249 2.78 -11.96 -9.21
CA MET A 249 3.67 -12.23 -8.08
C MET A 249 2.96 -12.81 -6.86
N VAL A 250 1.79 -12.29 -6.46
CA VAL A 250 1.12 -12.70 -5.21
C VAL A 250 0.65 -14.16 -5.27
N LYS A 251 0.01 -14.59 -6.36
CA LYS A 251 -0.51 -15.96 -6.49
C LYS A 251 0.55 -17.06 -6.35
N PRO A 252 1.70 -17.02 -7.04
CA PRO A 252 2.73 -18.04 -6.88
C PRO A 252 3.36 -18.01 -5.49
N VAL A 253 3.57 -16.82 -4.90
CA VAL A 253 4.14 -16.70 -3.55
C VAL A 253 3.19 -17.30 -2.49
N VAL A 254 1.91 -16.97 -2.54
CA VAL A 254 0.87 -17.59 -1.67
C VAL A 254 0.85 -19.12 -1.85
N THR A 255 0.98 -19.60 -3.08
CA THR A 255 1.01 -21.03 -3.38
C THR A 255 2.28 -21.70 -2.86
N LEU A 256 3.42 -21.02 -2.95
CA LEU A 256 4.71 -21.48 -2.47
C LEU A 256 4.71 -21.60 -0.94
N ILE A 257 4.27 -20.57 -0.21
CA ILE A 257 4.19 -20.59 1.25
C ILE A 257 3.25 -21.69 1.73
N GLY A 258 2.10 -21.85 1.06
CA GLY A 258 1.17 -22.95 1.36
C GLY A 258 1.76 -24.35 1.11
N ARG A 259 2.82 -24.47 0.28
CA ARG A 259 3.55 -25.73 0.04
C ARG A 259 4.73 -25.92 0.98
N LEU A 260 5.44 -24.85 1.34
CA LEU A 260 6.65 -24.90 2.16
C LEU A 260 6.37 -25.37 3.60
N LEU A 261 5.19 -25.06 4.15
CA LEU A 261 4.79 -25.51 5.47
C LEU A 261 3.97 -26.81 5.36
N PRO A 262 4.51 -27.99 5.74
CA PRO A 262 3.87 -29.29 5.56
C PRO A 262 2.83 -29.59 6.65
N LEU A 263 1.90 -28.66 6.89
CA LEU A 263 0.86 -28.77 7.91
C LEU A 263 -0.43 -29.42 7.36
N ASN A 264 -0.32 -30.27 6.33
CA ASN A 264 -1.48 -30.87 5.64
C ASN A 264 -2.32 -31.81 6.53
N TRP A 265 -1.80 -32.19 7.70
CA TRP A 265 -2.51 -32.98 8.71
C TRP A 265 -3.49 -32.14 9.55
N LEU A 266 -3.40 -30.80 9.48
CA LEU A 266 -4.34 -29.88 10.10
C LEU A 266 -5.41 -29.46 9.09
N ASP A 267 -6.67 -29.84 9.33
CA ASP A 267 -7.81 -29.40 8.49
C ASP A 267 -7.84 -27.88 8.32
N SER A 268 -7.52 -27.15 9.39
CA SER A 268 -7.47 -25.68 9.41
C SER A 268 -6.43 -25.11 8.43
N TRP A 269 -5.28 -25.78 8.28
CA TRP A 269 -4.25 -25.38 7.34
C TRP A 269 -4.68 -25.65 5.90
N VAL A 270 -5.29 -26.81 5.65
CA VAL A 270 -5.80 -27.18 4.32
C VAL A 270 -6.89 -26.20 3.88
N LEU A 271 -7.82 -25.84 4.78
CA LEU A 271 -8.84 -24.82 4.55
C LEU A 271 -8.20 -23.45 4.26
N ALA A 272 -7.23 -23.01 5.06
CA ALA A 272 -6.56 -21.73 4.88
C ALA A 272 -5.83 -21.65 3.54
N ARG A 273 -5.04 -22.67 3.21
CA ARG A 273 -4.26 -22.76 1.97
C ARG A 273 -5.16 -22.79 0.74
N THR A 274 -6.23 -23.58 0.77
CA THR A 274 -7.16 -23.69 -0.36
C THR A 274 -7.95 -22.40 -0.54
N SER A 275 -8.38 -21.76 0.54
CA SER A 275 -9.03 -20.44 0.53
C SER A 275 -8.11 -19.38 -0.08
N ALA A 276 -6.89 -19.23 0.45
CA ALA A 276 -5.91 -18.25 -0.03
C ALA A 276 -5.54 -18.47 -1.51
N ARG A 277 -5.45 -19.72 -1.97
CA ARG A 277 -5.15 -20.01 -3.38
C ARG A 277 -6.33 -19.73 -4.32
N ARG A 278 -7.56 -19.99 -3.89
CA ARG A 278 -8.77 -19.81 -4.71
C ARG A 278 -9.19 -18.35 -4.82
N ARG A 279 -8.88 -17.52 -3.83
CA ARG A 279 -9.31 -16.10 -3.76
C ARG A 279 -8.20 -15.13 -4.18
N ALA A 280 -7.65 -15.30 -5.38
CA ALA A 280 -6.48 -14.54 -5.83
C ALA A 280 -6.68 -13.00 -5.73
N THR A 281 -7.87 -12.50 -6.03
CA THR A 281 -8.20 -11.07 -5.92
C THR A 281 -8.19 -10.61 -4.47
N LEU A 282 -8.75 -11.41 -3.56
CA LEU A 282 -8.72 -11.08 -2.12
C LEU A 282 -7.29 -11.09 -1.60
N SER A 283 -6.53 -12.14 -1.90
CA SER A 283 -5.14 -12.25 -1.46
C SER A 283 -4.30 -11.09 -1.99
N THR A 284 -4.47 -10.70 -3.25
CA THR A 284 -3.81 -9.51 -3.80
C THR A 284 -4.23 -8.23 -3.08
N SER A 285 -5.52 -8.08 -2.78
CA SER A 285 -6.02 -6.88 -2.08
C SER A 285 -5.60 -6.74 -0.62
N VAL A 286 -5.18 -7.84 0.02
CA VAL A 286 -4.64 -7.81 1.39
C VAL A 286 -3.12 -7.76 1.40
N VAL A 287 -2.45 -8.49 0.50
CA VAL A 287 -0.98 -8.56 0.43
C VAL A 287 -0.39 -7.28 -0.14
N THR A 288 -1.00 -6.67 -1.16
CA THR A 288 -0.44 -5.47 -1.81
C THR A 288 -0.27 -4.29 -0.85
N PRO A 289 -1.26 -3.90 -0.01
CA PRO A 289 -1.05 -2.85 0.96
C PRO A 289 0.07 -3.15 1.97
N LEU A 290 0.18 -4.40 2.44
CA LEU A 290 1.29 -4.79 3.33
C LEU A 290 2.65 -4.64 2.66
N VAL A 291 2.77 -5.09 1.41
CA VAL A 291 4.01 -4.95 0.64
C VAL A 291 4.38 -3.48 0.46
N VAL A 292 3.39 -2.63 0.12
CA VAL A 292 3.59 -1.18 -0.04
C VAL A 292 4.09 -0.55 1.26
N ALA A 293 3.44 -0.82 2.38
CA ALA A 293 3.86 -0.29 3.68
C ALA A 293 5.29 -0.73 4.03
N ALA A 294 5.57 -2.03 3.93
CA ALA A 294 6.86 -2.60 4.30
C ALA A 294 7.99 -2.14 3.39
N ALA A 295 7.78 -2.17 2.07
CA ALA A 295 8.79 -1.74 1.11
C ALA A 295 9.02 -0.23 1.17
N SER A 296 7.98 0.58 1.43
CA SER A 296 8.16 2.04 1.59
C SER A 296 9.12 2.33 2.74
N VAL A 297 8.92 1.69 3.90
CA VAL A 297 9.78 1.93 5.06
C VAL A 297 11.15 1.26 4.92
N GLY A 298 11.20 0.03 4.40
CA GLY A 298 12.46 -0.66 4.18
C GLY A 298 13.37 0.00 3.16
N CYS A 299 12.82 0.77 2.20
CA CYS A 299 13.66 1.52 1.25
C CYS A 299 14.50 2.59 1.95
N ILE A 300 14.02 3.17 3.05
CA ILE A 300 14.72 4.25 3.76
C ILE A 300 15.73 3.67 4.71
N PHE A 301 15.31 2.67 5.49
CA PHE A 301 16.23 2.04 6.42
C PHE A 301 17.36 1.39 5.63
N GLY A 302 17.05 0.79 4.47
CA GLY A 302 18.07 0.37 3.52
C GLY A 302 18.96 1.52 3.03
N MET A 303 18.38 2.66 2.65
CA MET A 303 19.16 3.84 2.25
C MET A 303 20.06 4.36 3.37
N ILE A 304 19.53 4.53 4.58
CA ILE A 304 20.24 5.01 5.77
C ILE A 304 21.38 4.08 6.12
N ASN A 305 21.10 2.77 6.19
CA ASN A 305 22.13 1.77 6.46
C ASN A 305 23.21 1.78 5.36
N GLN A 306 22.82 2.04 4.10
CA GLN A 306 23.77 2.19 3.00
C GLN A 306 24.57 3.50 3.11
N THR A 307 23.95 4.61 3.52
CA THR A 307 24.62 5.89 3.80
C THR A 307 25.67 5.68 4.88
N GLU A 308 25.29 5.06 5.99
CA GLU A 308 26.16 4.77 7.12
C GLU A 308 27.35 3.92 6.68
N ASN A 309 27.12 2.85 5.89
CA ASN A 309 28.21 2.04 5.37
C ASN A 309 29.17 2.82 4.47
N ILE A 310 28.65 3.66 3.57
CA ILE A 310 29.49 4.48 2.70
C ILE A 310 30.30 5.49 3.52
N MET A 311 29.68 6.16 4.49
CA MET A 311 30.35 7.12 5.36
C MET A 311 31.48 6.48 6.17
N LEU A 312 31.24 5.30 6.74
CA LEU A 312 32.24 4.54 7.49
C LEU A 312 33.41 4.10 6.60
N VAL A 313 33.12 3.63 5.38
CA VAL A 313 34.15 3.23 4.41
C VAL A 313 34.98 4.43 3.93
N SER A 314 34.35 5.59 3.75
CA SER A 314 35.03 6.85 3.42
C SER A 314 35.83 7.46 4.59
N GLY A 315 35.89 6.79 5.75
CA GLY A 315 36.70 7.21 6.89
C GLY A 315 36.05 8.24 7.81
N ALA A 316 34.74 8.46 7.72
CA ALA A 316 34.02 9.31 8.68
C ALA A 316 33.95 8.63 10.05
N ASN A 317 34.14 9.40 11.12
CA ASN A 317 33.95 8.91 12.49
C ASN A 317 32.46 8.66 12.78
N GLU A 318 32.16 7.67 13.61
CA GLU A 318 30.77 7.38 14.03
C GLU A 318 30.06 8.60 14.67
N SER A 319 30.81 9.54 15.24
CA SER A 319 30.28 10.79 15.80
C SER A 319 29.80 11.81 14.76
N ASP A 320 30.30 11.73 13.53
CA ASP A 320 29.98 12.65 12.43
C ASP A 320 28.86 12.09 11.52
N LEU A 321 28.39 10.87 11.82
CA LEU A 321 27.23 10.26 11.19
C LEU A 321 25.97 11.07 11.55
N GLN A 322 25.61 12.03 10.71
CA GLN A 322 24.27 12.62 10.71
C GLN A 322 23.25 11.62 10.15
N VAL A 323 23.02 10.53 10.87
CA VAL A 323 21.92 9.62 10.60
C VAL A 323 20.64 10.32 11.07
N SER A 324 19.71 10.56 10.15
CA SER A 324 18.39 11.12 10.48
C SER A 324 17.77 10.36 11.66
N PRO A 325 17.45 11.04 12.78
CA PRO A 325 16.80 10.42 13.92
C PRO A 325 15.57 9.59 13.52
N THR A 326 15.34 8.46 14.19
CA THR A 326 14.21 7.53 13.94
C THR A 326 12.85 8.24 13.92
N SER A 327 12.73 9.34 14.65
CA SER A 327 11.57 10.23 14.68
C SER A 327 11.31 10.93 13.35
N GLN A 328 12.35 11.36 12.63
CA GLN A 328 12.24 11.95 11.29
C GLN A 328 11.72 10.91 10.30
N ILE A 329 12.23 9.68 10.37
CA ILE A 329 11.82 8.55 9.50
C ILE A 329 10.32 8.26 9.65
N ILE A 330 9.78 8.28 10.87
CA ILE A 330 8.33 8.06 11.10
C ILE A 330 7.49 9.13 10.41
N LEU A 331 7.96 10.38 10.38
CA LEU A 331 7.23 11.51 9.78
C LEU A 331 7.08 11.35 8.27
N ILE A 332 8.16 10.96 7.57
CA ILE A 332 8.18 10.84 6.10
C ILE A 332 7.28 9.69 5.62
N PHE A 333 7.12 8.62 6.41
CA PHE A 333 6.48 7.38 5.97
C PHE A 333 5.18 7.04 6.69
N GLY A 334 4.80 7.83 7.68
CA GLY A 334 3.50 7.71 8.32
C GLY A 334 2.37 7.73 7.30
N ALA A 335 2.42 8.64 6.32
CA ALA A 335 1.38 8.78 5.30
C ALA A 335 1.14 7.52 4.44
N PRO A 336 2.14 6.97 3.71
CA PRO A 336 1.93 5.76 2.91
C PRO A 336 1.56 4.54 3.77
N VAL A 337 2.12 4.40 4.97
CA VAL A 337 1.80 3.31 5.91
C VAL A 337 0.36 3.39 6.40
N ILE A 338 -0.11 4.59 6.77
CA ILE A 338 -1.50 4.83 7.18
C ILE A 338 -2.45 4.45 6.02
N ILE A 339 -2.17 4.91 4.80
CA ILE A 339 -3.01 4.59 3.62
C ILE A 339 -3.06 3.08 3.37
N ALA A 340 -1.91 2.41 3.42
CA ALA A 340 -1.84 0.96 3.27
C ALA A 340 -2.64 0.22 4.37
N ALA A 341 -2.52 0.65 5.63
CA ALA A 341 -3.26 0.06 6.75
C ALA A 341 -4.77 0.22 6.56
N PHE A 342 -5.25 1.44 6.27
CA PHE A 342 -6.68 1.69 6.01
C PHE A 342 -7.17 0.89 4.80
N SER A 343 -6.38 0.79 3.72
CA SER A 343 -6.75 0.00 2.56
C SER A 343 -6.90 -1.50 2.90
N GLY A 344 -6.00 -2.06 3.69
CA GLY A 344 -6.08 -3.45 4.14
C GLY A 344 -7.34 -3.70 4.98
N VAL A 345 -7.61 -2.83 5.96
CA VAL A 345 -8.82 -2.93 6.83
C VAL A 345 -10.10 -2.85 6.02
N ILE A 346 -10.18 -1.91 5.08
CA ILE A 346 -11.35 -1.73 4.24
C ILE A 346 -11.55 -2.94 3.32
N ALA A 347 -10.47 -3.45 2.70
CA ALA A 347 -10.53 -4.66 1.88
C ALA A 347 -11.09 -5.85 2.67
N VAL A 348 -10.58 -6.08 3.89
CA VAL A 348 -11.08 -7.14 4.78
C VAL A 348 -12.54 -6.90 5.16
N SER A 349 -12.88 -5.68 5.58
CA SER A 349 -14.25 -5.32 6.00
C SER A 349 -15.28 -5.53 4.89
N LEU A 350 -14.90 -5.26 3.65
CA LEU A 350 -15.75 -5.51 2.48
C LEU A 350 -16.02 -7.00 2.27
N THR A 351 -15.10 -7.88 2.66
CA THR A 351 -15.22 -9.34 2.50
C THR A 351 -15.95 -10.07 3.63
N ASN A 352 -16.29 -9.38 4.72
CA ASN A 352 -16.94 -10.00 5.88
C ASN A 352 -18.29 -10.68 5.54
N GLU A 353 -19.01 -10.19 4.53
CA GLU A 353 -20.29 -10.76 4.11
C GLU A 353 -20.10 -12.15 3.46
N TRP A 354 -19.12 -12.29 2.56
CA TRP A 354 -18.74 -13.60 2.03
C TRP A 354 -18.18 -14.51 3.10
N ARG A 355 -17.40 -13.95 4.03
CA ARG A 355 -16.85 -14.72 5.14
C ARG A 355 -17.95 -15.36 5.99
N ARG A 356 -19.09 -14.68 6.19
CA ARG A 356 -20.27 -15.25 6.87
C ARG A 356 -20.86 -16.43 6.09
N HIS A 357 -21.06 -16.24 4.79
CA HIS A 357 -21.59 -17.28 3.90
C HIS A 357 -20.68 -18.51 3.89
N ASP A 358 -19.37 -18.32 3.71
CA ASP A 358 -18.37 -19.39 3.69
C ASP A 358 -18.30 -20.15 5.02
N VAL A 359 -18.32 -19.43 6.15
CA VAL A 359 -18.32 -20.05 7.48
C VAL A 359 -19.58 -20.88 7.68
N ALA A 360 -20.75 -20.39 7.26
CA ALA A 360 -22.00 -21.12 7.35
C ALA A 360 -21.97 -22.39 6.47
N LEU A 361 -21.48 -22.29 5.22
CA LEU A 361 -21.29 -23.44 4.33
C LEU A 361 -20.35 -24.48 4.93
N LEU A 362 -19.18 -24.06 5.42
CA LEU A 362 -18.21 -24.96 6.05
C LEU A 362 -18.81 -25.66 7.27
N GLN A 363 -19.57 -24.95 8.11
CA GLN A 363 -20.27 -25.56 9.25
C GLN A 363 -21.33 -26.56 8.80
N THR A 364 -22.10 -26.28 7.74
CA THR A 364 -23.08 -27.24 7.20
C THR A 364 -22.42 -28.48 6.58
N LEU A 365 -21.21 -28.34 6.04
CA LEU A 365 -20.41 -29.44 5.50
C LEU A 365 -19.68 -30.24 6.60
N GLY A 366 -19.90 -29.90 7.88
CA GLY A 366 -19.35 -30.63 9.03
C GLY A 366 -18.00 -30.12 9.56
N ALA A 367 -17.49 -28.99 9.06
CA ALA A 367 -16.26 -28.41 9.59
C ALA A 367 -16.47 -27.88 11.02
N THR A 368 -15.58 -28.27 11.93
CA THR A 368 -15.66 -27.83 13.33
C THR A 368 -15.40 -26.33 13.46
N ALA A 369 -16.08 -25.67 14.42
CA ALA A 369 -15.87 -24.23 14.68
C ALA A 369 -14.41 -23.91 15.04
N ALA A 370 -13.71 -24.85 15.71
CA ALA A 370 -12.29 -24.72 16.00
C ALA A 370 -11.46 -24.70 14.71
N SER A 371 -11.76 -25.59 13.75
CA SER A 371 -11.02 -25.66 12.49
C SER A 371 -11.19 -24.39 11.64
N ILE A 372 -12.40 -23.84 11.63
CA ILE A 372 -12.71 -22.58 10.92
C ILE A 372 -11.96 -21.39 11.56
N ARG A 373 -11.94 -21.30 12.90
CA ARG A 373 -11.22 -20.24 13.61
C ARG A 373 -9.72 -20.29 13.34
N TRP A 374 -9.10 -21.47 13.45
CA TRP A 374 -7.69 -21.64 13.18
C TRP A 374 -7.35 -21.43 11.70
N SER A 375 -8.25 -21.81 10.78
CA SER A 375 -8.07 -21.52 9.37
C SER A 375 -7.95 -20.02 9.09
N SER A 376 -8.68 -19.19 9.82
CA SER A 376 -8.59 -17.73 9.70
C SER A 376 -7.23 -17.18 10.16
N VAL A 377 -6.65 -17.78 11.21
CA VAL A 377 -5.31 -17.40 11.70
C VAL A 377 -4.25 -17.81 10.69
N PHE A 378 -4.30 -19.05 10.20
CA PHE A 378 -3.38 -19.55 9.17
C PHE A 378 -3.49 -18.78 7.86
N GLU A 379 -4.69 -18.34 7.46
CA GLU A 379 -4.87 -17.48 6.29
C GLU A 379 -4.12 -16.14 6.47
N CYS A 380 -4.22 -15.52 7.65
CA CYS A 380 -3.46 -14.30 7.94
C CYS A 380 -1.94 -14.55 7.87
N ILE A 381 -1.47 -15.67 8.42
CA ILE A 381 -0.05 -16.05 8.39
C ILE A 381 0.43 -16.21 6.94
N ILE A 382 -0.36 -16.86 6.08
CA ILE A 382 -0.03 -17.00 4.65
C ILE A 382 0.11 -15.63 3.99
N TYR A 383 -0.81 -14.69 4.25
CA TYR A 383 -0.74 -13.33 3.69
C TYR A 383 0.45 -12.53 4.23
N PHE A 384 0.74 -12.64 5.52
CA PHE A 384 1.91 -12.02 6.15
C PHE A 384 3.22 -12.52 5.56
N LEU A 385 3.41 -13.84 5.52
CA LEU A 385 4.61 -14.44 4.94
C LEU A 385 4.73 -14.09 3.45
N SER A 386 3.62 -13.98 2.73
CA SER A 386 3.62 -13.60 1.32
C SER A 386 4.10 -12.17 1.14
N ALA A 387 3.60 -11.25 1.97
CA ALA A 387 4.05 -9.86 1.96
C ALA A 387 5.52 -9.75 2.36
N ALA A 388 5.95 -10.45 3.41
CA ALA A 388 7.34 -10.47 3.86
C ALA A 388 8.28 -10.95 2.75
N VAL A 389 7.99 -12.08 2.10
CA VAL A 389 8.80 -12.61 1.00
C VAL A 389 8.89 -11.61 -0.16
N ILE A 390 7.76 -11.04 -0.59
CA ILE A 390 7.74 -10.08 -1.71
C ILE A 390 8.52 -8.81 -1.36
N SER A 391 8.30 -8.24 -0.17
CA SER A 391 9.02 -7.05 0.29
C SER A 391 10.51 -7.31 0.44
N SER A 392 10.92 -8.44 1.02
CA SER A 392 12.34 -8.81 1.14
C SER A 392 13.00 -9.00 -0.24
N ILE A 393 12.28 -9.52 -1.25
CA ILE A 393 12.80 -9.62 -2.62
C ILE A 393 13.02 -8.21 -3.22
N ILE A 394 12.02 -7.33 -3.12
CA ILE A 394 12.10 -5.96 -3.66
C ILE A 394 13.26 -5.21 -3.02
N LEU A 395 13.30 -5.20 -1.69
CA LEU A 395 14.28 -4.48 -0.90
C LEU A 395 15.68 -5.09 -1.01
N GLY A 396 15.77 -6.43 -0.97
CA GLY A 396 17.04 -7.14 -1.11
C GLY A 396 17.66 -6.94 -2.48
N PHE A 397 16.86 -6.95 -3.55
CA PHE A 397 17.35 -6.60 -4.89
C PHE A 397 17.89 -5.17 -4.94
N ASN A 398 17.17 -4.20 -4.36
CA ASN A 398 17.59 -2.80 -4.34
C ASN A 398 18.92 -2.62 -3.59
N ALA A 399 19.00 -3.19 -2.39
CA ALA A 399 20.18 -3.14 -1.53
C ALA A 399 21.41 -3.81 -2.16
N LEU A 400 21.21 -4.99 -2.77
CA LEU A 400 22.28 -5.69 -3.48
C LEU A 400 22.76 -4.89 -4.69
N ALA A 401 21.83 -4.41 -5.52
CA ALA A 401 22.18 -3.72 -6.76
C ALA A 401 22.97 -2.43 -6.51
N ILE A 402 22.52 -1.62 -5.55
CA ILE A 402 23.21 -0.36 -5.23
C ILE A 402 24.52 -0.59 -4.48
N GLY A 403 24.57 -1.53 -3.53
CA GLY A 403 25.81 -1.85 -2.83
C GLY A 403 26.90 -2.32 -3.78
N VAL A 404 26.56 -3.19 -4.74
CA VAL A 404 27.49 -3.61 -5.80
C VAL A 404 27.88 -2.44 -6.71
N ALA A 405 26.93 -1.57 -7.07
CA ALA A 405 27.24 -0.41 -7.92
C ALA A 405 28.20 0.57 -7.24
N PHE A 406 28.01 0.85 -5.96
CA PHE A 406 28.91 1.73 -5.21
C PHE A 406 30.30 1.11 -5.04
N GLY A 407 30.36 -0.17 -4.66
CA GLY A 407 31.63 -0.89 -4.47
C GLY A 407 32.47 -1.04 -5.73
N GLN A 408 31.86 -1.01 -6.92
CA GLN A 408 32.57 -1.08 -8.20
C GLN A 408 33.01 0.27 -8.78
N GLY A 409 32.41 1.37 -8.33
CA GLY A 409 32.63 2.69 -8.93
C GLY A 409 33.01 3.74 -7.90
N PRO A 410 32.05 4.55 -7.42
CA PRO A 410 32.33 5.80 -6.71
C PRO A 410 32.98 5.60 -5.33
N VAL A 411 32.75 4.48 -4.65
CA VAL A 411 33.31 4.18 -3.33
C VAL A 411 33.85 2.74 -3.31
N PRO A 412 35.11 2.54 -3.72
CA PRO A 412 35.76 1.24 -3.62
C PRO A 412 35.67 0.73 -2.18
N ASP A 413 35.40 -0.57 -2.01
CA ASP A 413 35.17 -1.26 -0.72
C ASP A 413 33.79 -1.06 -0.06
N ALA A 414 32.90 -0.24 -0.62
CA ALA A 414 31.50 -0.22 -0.20
C ALA A 414 30.85 -1.59 -0.44
N SER A 415 30.07 -2.07 0.54
CA SER A 415 29.44 -3.39 0.48
C SER A 415 27.92 -3.28 0.48
N PRO A 416 27.20 -4.29 -0.04
CA PRO A 416 25.75 -4.34 0.10
C PRO A 416 25.32 -4.48 1.55
N VAL A 417 24.54 -3.52 2.04
CA VAL A 417 23.98 -3.59 3.39
C VAL A 417 22.56 -4.16 3.34
N TRP A 418 22.33 -5.21 4.11
CA TRP A 418 21.02 -5.85 4.17
C TRP A 418 20.00 -5.00 4.94
N ILE A 419 18.73 -5.31 4.69
CA ILE A 419 17.57 -4.61 5.24
C ILE A 419 17.59 -4.69 6.77
N GLY A 420 17.43 -3.55 7.44
CA GLY A 420 17.29 -3.48 8.89
C GLY A 420 16.02 -4.14 9.43
N ASN A 421 16.02 -4.44 10.73
CA ASN A 421 14.94 -5.14 11.42
C ASN A 421 13.61 -4.34 11.48
N GLU A 422 13.66 -3.04 11.24
CA GLU A 422 12.56 -2.08 11.33
C GLU A 422 11.45 -2.37 10.33
N THR A 423 11.83 -2.84 9.14
CA THR A 423 10.89 -3.28 8.11
C THR A 423 9.98 -4.40 8.62
N TYR A 424 10.57 -5.34 9.39
CA TYR A 424 9.84 -6.48 9.93
C TYR A 424 8.96 -6.08 11.11
N PHE A 425 9.37 -5.12 11.95
CA PHE A 425 8.52 -4.59 13.02
C PHE A 425 7.23 -3.97 12.48
N LEU A 426 7.31 -3.21 11.38
CA LEU A 426 6.11 -2.66 10.74
C LEU A 426 5.24 -3.70 10.07
N LEU A 427 5.84 -4.70 9.43
CA LEU A 427 5.08 -5.86 8.93
C LEU A 427 4.32 -6.55 10.06
N ILE A 428 4.93 -6.71 11.24
CA ILE A 428 4.29 -7.31 12.42
C ILE A 428 3.14 -6.41 12.93
N ALA A 429 3.32 -5.09 12.96
CA ALA A 429 2.27 -4.16 13.34
C ALA A 429 1.08 -4.21 12.35
N GLY A 430 1.36 -4.15 11.04
CA GLY A 430 0.35 -4.27 9.99
C GLY A 430 -0.36 -5.62 10.01
N PHE A 431 0.38 -6.70 10.28
CA PHE A 431 -0.17 -8.03 10.48
C PHE A 431 -1.10 -8.08 11.69
N SER A 432 -0.72 -7.49 12.81
CA SER A 432 -1.54 -7.45 14.02
C SER A 432 -2.90 -6.80 13.74
N LEU A 433 -2.88 -5.70 12.99
CA LEU A 433 -4.09 -4.96 12.60
C LEU A 433 -4.96 -5.77 11.62
N LEU A 434 -4.36 -6.46 10.65
CA LEU A 434 -5.07 -7.37 9.75
C LEU A 434 -5.63 -8.59 10.47
N ALA A 435 -4.85 -9.19 11.37
CA ALA A 435 -5.27 -10.33 12.16
C ALA A 435 -6.48 -9.96 13.01
N VAL A 436 -6.48 -8.81 13.68
CA VAL A 436 -7.65 -8.28 14.40
C VAL A 436 -8.87 -8.14 13.48
N SER A 437 -8.67 -7.56 12.30
CA SER A 437 -9.75 -7.33 11.32
C SER A 437 -10.34 -8.60 10.73
N ILE A 438 -9.56 -9.69 10.63
CA ILE A 438 -9.95 -10.97 10.05
C ILE A 438 -10.46 -11.95 11.11
N VAL A 439 -9.74 -12.05 12.23
CA VAL A 439 -9.97 -13.06 13.27
C VAL A 439 -11.21 -12.72 14.10
N ILE A 440 -11.40 -11.45 14.49
CA ILE A 440 -12.55 -11.05 15.34
C ILE A 440 -13.89 -11.35 14.65
N PRO A 441 -14.13 -10.97 13.38
CA PRO A 441 -15.37 -11.32 12.70
C PRO A 441 -15.55 -12.85 12.60
N THR A 442 -14.49 -13.59 12.23
CA THR A 442 -14.59 -15.06 12.13
C THR A 442 -14.96 -15.70 13.47
N PHE A 443 -14.38 -15.23 14.56
CA PHE A 443 -14.67 -15.74 15.89
C PHE A 443 -16.11 -15.44 16.30
N LYS A 444 -16.62 -14.25 15.96
CA LYS A 444 -18.02 -13.88 16.23
C LYS A 444 -19.01 -14.73 15.44
N GLU A 445 -18.77 -14.92 14.14
CA GLU A 445 -19.68 -15.66 13.25
C GLU A 445 -19.61 -17.18 13.49
N SER A 446 -18.45 -17.73 13.85
CA SER A 446 -18.29 -19.17 14.12
C SER A 446 -18.96 -19.64 15.42
N ARG A 447 -19.51 -18.74 16.26
CA ARG A 447 -20.16 -19.10 17.54
C ARG A 447 -21.54 -19.73 17.37
N LYS A 448 -22.30 -19.35 16.34
CA LYS A 448 -23.65 -19.88 16.09
C LYS A 448 -23.85 -20.07 14.59
N LEU A 449 -24.33 -21.25 14.21
CA LEU A 449 -24.72 -21.53 12.82
C LEU A 449 -25.83 -20.56 12.43
N ASN A 450 -25.54 -19.69 11.47
CA ASN A 450 -26.54 -18.78 10.92
C ASN A 450 -27.00 -19.28 9.55
N ILE A 451 -28.04 -20.11 9.53
CA ILE A 451 -28.60 -20.70 8.30
C ILE A 451 -29.08 -19.60 7.34
N THR A 452 -29.54 -18.45 7.85
CA THR A 452 -29.97 -17.32 7.01
C THR A 452 -28.84 -16.73 6.17
N ALA A 453 -27.57 -16.95 6.53
CA ALA A 453 -26.43 -16.53 5.73
C ALA A 453 -26.22 -17.37 4.47
N ILE A 454 -26.83 -18.56 4.39
CA ILE A 454 -26.74 -19.46 3.23
C ILE A 454 -27.84 -19.12 2.19
N SER A 455 -28.97 -18.58 2.65
CA SER A 455 -30.13 -18.26 1.80
C SER A 455 -30.05 -16.89 1.10
N HIS A 456 -28.97 -16.12 1.28
CA HIS A 456 -28.85 -14.73 0.81
C HIS A 456 -27.90 -14.55 -0.36
#